data_AF-A0A3A6TXZ4-F1
#
_entry.id   AF-A0A3A6TXZ4-F1
#
_cell.length_a   1.000
_cell.length_b   1.000
_cell.length_c   1.000
_cell.angle_alpha   90.00
_cell.angle_beta   90.00
_cell.angle_gamma   90.00
#
_symmetry.space_group_name_H-M   'P 1'
#
loop_
_entity.id
_entity.type
_entity.pdbx_description
1 polymer ?
#
loop_
_entity_poly.entity_id
_entity_poly.type
_entity_poly.pdbx_seq_one_letter_code
_entity_poly.pdbx_strand_id
1 'polypeptide(L)'
;MLMFNCTKAALDFFTITRQGTQYSLVQQPPHKILAEDLEYAGKRGCDDNYQWHWVLHCVSIKRKKYLLAMDYHSRYCLVFSAPKKGDDNAFLNAFEKQLKGSFRYWITQNETLTQEQATEYVHSYDRCVPDATFYQRSDRSVMSHIKEVVWHLESLVSINDTVKTDMDFLLFGATAADIPRTRKGETVYFRAHKAFYQYWLNTFKPEY
;
A
#
# COMPACT_ATOMS: atom_id res chain seq x y z
N MET A 1 -7.16 9.26 -7.25
CA MET A 1 -7.48 7.81 -7.37
C MET A 1 -6.33 6.93 -6.86
N LEU A 2 -6.63 5.79 -6.23
CA LEU A 2 -5.64 4.74 -5.90
C LEU A 2 -5.35 3.85 -7.12
N MET A 3 -4.08 3.55 -7.36
CA MET A 3 -3.64 2.73 -8.48
C MET A 3 -2.90 1.49 -7.95
N PHE A 4 -3.56 0.33 -7.95
CA PHE A 4 -2.99 -0.94 -7.50
C PHE A 4 -2.34 -1.69 -8.66
N ASN A 5 -1.02 -1.70 -8.68
CA ASN A 5 -0.19 -2.46 -9.62
C ASN A 5 0.00 -3.89 -9.09
N CYS A 6 -0.84 -4.81 -9.55
CA CYS A 6 -0.90 -6.19 -9.12
C CYS A 6 0.21 -7.03 -9.78
N THR A 7 1.02 -7.65 -8.92
CA THR A 7 1.87 -8.77 -9.32
C THR A 7 1.05 -9.95 -9.83
N LYS A 8 1.68 -10.92 -10.50
CA LYS A 8 1.01 -12.17 -10.91
C LYS A 8 0.31 -12.86 -9.73
N ALA A 9 0.96 -12.93 -8.57
CA ALA A 9 0.36 -13.54 -7.38
C ALA A 9 -0.88 -12.78 -6.87
N ALA A 10 -0.87 -11.44 -6.95
CA ALA A 10 -2.06 -10.63 -6.62
C ALA A 10 -3.17 -10.80 -7.68
N LEU A 11 -2.83 -10.81 -8.97
CA LEU A 11 -3.79 -11.12 -10.05
C LEU A 11 -4.45 -12.48 -9.81
N ASP A 12 -3.66 -13.52 -9.53
CA ASP A 12 -4.16 -14.86 -9.28
C ASP A 12 -5.05 -14.92 -8.03
N PHE A 13 -4.82 -14.03 -7.05
CA PHE A 13 -5.67 -13.88 -5.87
C PHE A 13 -7.00 -13.19 -6.19
N PHE A 14 -7.01 -12.13 -6.99
CA PHE A 14 -8.25 -11.42 -7.35
C PHE A 14 -9.04 -12.08 -8.50
N THR A 15 -8.43 -13.03 -9.22
CA THR A 15 -9.10 -13.76 -10.29
C THR A 15 -9.84 -14.98 -9.74
N ILE A 16 -11.15 -15.05 -9.95
CA ILE A 16 -11.99 -16.19 -9.59
C ILE A 16 -12.59 -16.84 -10.83
N THR A 17 -12.78 -18.16 -10.77
CA THR A 17 -13.48 -18.90 -11.82
C THR A 17 -14.86 -19.29 -11.33
N ARG A 18 -15.91 -18.90 -12.07
CA ARG A 18 -17.30 -19.34 -11.83
C ARG A 18 -17.82 -19.98 -13.10
N GLN A 19 -18.25 -21.25 -13.01
CA GLN A 19 -18.78 -22.01 -14.14
C GLN A 19 -17.85 -22.00 -15.37
N GLY A 20 -16.54 -22.20 -15.14
CA GLY A 20 -15.53 -22.19 -16.21
C GLY A 20 -15.12 -20.79 -16.72
N THR A 21 -15.81 -19.72 -16.32
CA THR A 21 -15.50 -18.35 -16.74
C THR A 21 -14.65 -17.65 -15.67
N GLN A 22 -13.55 -17.01 -16.09
CA GLN A 22 -12.70 -16.20 -15.21
C GLN A 22 -13.26 -14.78 -15.06
N TYR A 23 -13.30 -14.30 -13.83
CA TYR A 23 -13.67 -12.94 -13.47
C TYR A 23 -12.49 -12.31 -12.73
N SER A 24 -12.04 -11.15 -13.22
CA SER A 24 -10.99 -10.37 -12.59
C SER A 24 -11.28 -8.89 -12.79
N LEU A 25 -11.12 -8.13 -11.72
CA LEU A 25 -11.12 -6.66 -11.72
C LEU A 25 -9.77 -6.07 -12.14
N VAL A 26 -8.75 -6.91 -12.30
CA VAL A 26 -7.40 -6.49 -12.71
C VAL A 26 -7.34 -6.34 -14.22
N GLN A 27 -7.03 -5.13 -14.68
CA GLN A 27 -7.01 -4.76 -16.10
C GLN A 27 -5.58 -4.71 -16.64
N GLN A 28 -5.42 -4.57 -17.96
CA GLN A 28 -4.11 -4.27 -18.53
C GLN A 28 -3.75 -2.80 -18.25
N PRO A 29 -2.50 -2.50 -17.85
CA PRO A 29 -2.08 -1.12 -17.62
C PRO A 29 -2.02 -0.35 -18.95
N PRO A 30 -2.22 0.99 -18.93
CA PRO A 30 -2.09 1.82 -20.13
C PRO A 30 -0.65 1.84 -20.67
N HIS A 31 0.35 1.79 -19.79
CA HIS A 31 1.76 1.69 -20.17
C HIS A 31 2.46 0.47 -19.57
N LYS A 32 3.53 0.01 -20.23
CA LYS A 32 4.23 -1.23 -19.85
C LYS A 32 4.98 -1.08 -18.52
N ILE A 33 5.54 0.09 -18.24
CA ILE A 33 6.26 0.35 -17.00
C ILE A 33 5.56 1.43 -16.18
N LEU A 34 5.59 1.26 -14.86
CA LEU A 34 4.93 2.15 -13.91
C LEU A 34 5.49 3.58 -13.94
N ALA A 35 6.78 3.73 -14.24
CA ALA A 35 7.40 5.05 -14.37
C ALA A 35 6.75 5.92 -15.46
N GLU A 36 6.30 5.31 -16.57
CA GLU A 36 5.63 6.04 -17.65
C GLU A 36 4.27 6.61 -17.19
N ASP A 37 3.45 5.84 -16.45
CA ASP A 37 2.19 6.36 -15.89
C ASP A 37 2.41 7.55 -14.95
N LEU A 38 3.51 7.53 -14.19
CA LEU A 38 3.84 8.58 -13.23
C LEU A 38 4.28 9.89 -13.88
N GLU A 39 4.76 9.86 -15.13
CA GLU A 39 5.06 11.08 -15.88
C GLU A 39 3.79 11.88 -16.22
N TYR A 40 2.66 11.19 -16.37
CA TYR A 40 1.35 11.77 -16.66
C TYR A 40 0.50 12.03 -15.40
N ALA A 41 0.89 11.48 -14.24
CA ALA A 41 0.21 11.72 -12.99
C ALA A 41 0.41 13.17 -12.50
N GLY A 42 -0.60 13.71 -11.83
CA GLY A 42 -0.51 14.99 -11.12
C GLY A 42 0.73 15.05 -10.24
N LYS A 43 1.57 16.08 -10.42
CA LYS A 43 2.90 16.13 -9.81
C LYS A 43 2.86 16.53 -8.34
N ARG A 44 1.80 17.20 -7.87
CA ARG A 44 1.65 17.68 -6.50
C ARG A 44 0.19 17.95 -6.13
N GLY A 45 -0.13 17.65 -4.88
CA GLY A 45 -1.40 18.01 -4.28
C GLY A 45 -2.56 17.21 -4.86
N CYS A 46 -3.76 17.57 -4.43
CA CYS A 46 -4.98 16.94 -4.86
C CYS A 46 -5.52 17.56 -6.16
N ASP A 47 -4.78 17.43 -7.26
CA ASP A 47 -5.27 17.87 -8.57
C ASP A 47 -6.17 16.82 -9.25
N ASP A 48 -6.87 17.23 -10.32
CA ASP A 48 -7.83 16.37 -11.04
C ASP A 48 -7.20 15.08 -11.63
N ASN A 49 -5.86 15.04 -11.77
CA ASN A 49 -5.11 13.89 -12.29
C ASN A 49 -4.30 13.19 -11.20
N TYR A 50 -4.65 13.40 -9.92
CA TYR A 50 -3.93 12.81 -8.81
C TYR A 50 -4.08 11.28 -8.80
N GLN A 51 -2.94 10.60 -8.89
CA GLN A 51 -2.85 9.15 -8.85
C GLN A 51 -1.85 8.70 -7.81
N TRP A 52 -2.31 7.88 -6.86
CA TRP A 52 -1.44 7.32 -5.84
C TRP A 52 -1.17 5.85 -6.13
N HIS A 53 0.06 5.56 -6.55
CA HIS A 53 0.46 4.24 -7.04
C HIS A 53 1.03 3.33 -5.96
N TRP A 54 0.46 2.13 -5.86
CA TRP A 54 0.84 1.06 -4.95
C TRP A 54 1.17 -0.21 -5.74
N VAL A 55 2.16 -0.98 -5.31
CA VAL A 55 2.39 -2.35 -5.82
C VAL A 55 1.77 -3.33 -4.84
N LEU A 56 0.90 -4.19 -5.37
CA LEU A 56 0.13 -5.16 -4.60
C LEU A 56 0.66 -6.58 -4.85
N HIS A 57 0.98 -7.27 -3.76
CA HIS A 57 1.49 -8.64 -3.78
C HIS A 57 0.72 -9.52 -2.80
N CYS A 58 0.47 -10.77 -3.23
CA CYS A 58 -0.11 -11.80 -2.39
C CYS A 58 0.96 -12.86 -2.09
N VAL A 59 1.10 -13.22 -0.82
CA VAL A 59 1.98 -14.30 -0.36
C VAL A 59 1.20 -15.31 0.48
N SER A 60 1.66 -16.54 0.54
CA SER A 60 1.09 -17.59 1.40
C SER A 60 2.14 -18.04 2.41
N ILE A 61 1.87 -17.86 3.70
CA ILE A 61 2.76 -18.21 4.81
C ILE A 61 1.97 -19.14 5.75
N LYS A 62 2.50 -20.33 6.03
CA LYS A 62 1.82 -21.37 6.84
C LYS A 62 0.35 -21.60 6.42
N ARG A 63 0.09 -21.70 5.11
CA ARG A 63 -1.25 -21.88 4.50
C ARG A 63 -2.24 -20.72 4.69
N LYS A 64 -1.84 -19.63 5.35
CA LYS A 64 -2.60 -18.38 5.42
C LYS A 64 -2.11 -17.43 4.34
N LYS A 65 -3.03 -16.70 3.70
CA LYS A 65 -2.68 -15.71 2.68
C LYS A 65 -2.59 -14.33 3.30
N TYR A 66 -1.61 -13.56 2.85
CA TYR A 66 -1.38 -12.17 3.23
C TYR A 66 -1.25 -11.32 1.99
N LEU A 67 -1.73 -10.08 2.10
CA LEU A 67 -1.56 -9.07 1.08
C LEU A 67 -0.61 -8.00 1.59
N LEU A 68 0.29 -7.57 0.70
CA LEU A 68 1.24 -6.49 0.93
C LEU A 68 0.99 -5.43 -0.14
N ALA A 69 0.68 -4.21 0.30
CA ALA A 69 0.57 -3.05 -0.57
C ALA A 69 1.72 -2.10 -0.24
N MET A 70 2.65 -1.91 -1.17
CA MET A 70 3.78 -1.00 -0.99
C MET A 70 3.62 0.23 -1.86
N ASP A 71 3.66 1.40 -1.24
CA ASP A 71 3.64 2.68 -1.95
C ASP A 71 4.87 2.78 -2.85
N TYR A 72 4.66 3.21 -4.09
CA TYR A 72 5.72 3.30 -5.07
C TYR A 72 6.82 4.27 -4.64
N HIS A 73 6.47 5.45 -4.11
CA HIS A 73 7.49 6.46 -3.80
C HIS A 73 8.12 6.25 -2.43
N SER A 74 7.34 6.21 -1.36
CA SER A 74 7.84 6.10 0.01
C SER A 74 8.34 4.70 0.38
N ARG A 75 8.01 3.67 -0.43
CA ARG A 75 8.28 2.26 -0.09
C ARG A 75 7.64 1.81 1.22
N TYR A 76 6.68 2.58 1.73
CA TYR A 76 5.93 2.20 2.92
C TYR A 76 5.02 1.03 2.59
N CYS A 77 5.06 0.01 3.42
CA CYS A 77 4.35 -1.24 3.18
C CYS A 77 3.22 -1.40 4.19
N LEU A 78 2.00 -1.49 3.70
CA LEU A 78 0.87 -1.99 4.44
C LEU A 78 0.81 -3.51 4.28
N VAL A 79 0.51 -4.20 5.39
CA VAL A 79 0.38 -5.65 5.43
C VAL A 79 -0.93 -5.98 6.11
N PHE A 80 -1.66 -6.96 5.60
CA PHE A 80 -2.91 -7.42 6.21
C PHE A 80 -3.20 -8.86 5.80
N SER A 81 -4.05 -9.52 6.59
CA SER A 81 -4.60 -10.82 6.22
C SER A 81 -5.36 -10.69 4.91
N ALA A 82 -5.14 -11.62 3.98
CA ALA A 82 -5.88 -11.60 2.73
C ALA A 82 -7.37 -11.92 3.01
N PRO A 83 -8.32 -11.19 2.42
CA PRO A 83 -9.73 -11.51 2.53
C PRO A 83 -10.05 -12.80 1.75
N LYS A 84 -11.34 -13.08 1.56
CA LYS A 84 -11.76 -14.15 0.67
C LYS A 84 -11.19 -13.90 -0.73
N LYS A 85 -10.77 -14.98 -1.41
CA LYS A 85 -10.24 -14.90 -2.77
C LYS A 85 -11.24 -14.21 -3.69
N GLY A 86 -10.79 -13.19 -4.43
CA GLY A 86 -11.63 -12.38 -5.32
C GLY A 86 -12.51 -11.33 -4.63
N ASP A 87 -12.35 -11.11 -3.32
CA ASP A 87 -13.11 -10.11 -2.57
C ASP A 87 -12.30 -8.80 -2.49
N ASP A 88 -12.49 -7.97 -3.51
CA ASP A 88 -11.86 -6.67 -3.70
C ASP A 88 -12.42 -5.60 -2.76
N ASN A 89 -13.73 -5.64 -2.48
CA ASN A 89 -14.34 -4.72 -1.52
C ASN A 89 -13.80 -4.93 -0.10
N ALA A 90 -13.69 -6.19 0.35
CA ALA A 90 -13.08 -6.48 1.65
C ALA A 90 -11.60 -6.07 1.68
N PHE A 91 -10.89 -6.22 0.56
CA PHE A 91 -9.51 -5.72 0.43
C PHE A 91 -9.43 -4.19 0.57
N LEU A 92 -10.23 -3.44 -0.18
CA LEU A 92 -10.21 -1.98 -0.16
C LEU A 92 -10.55 -1.44 1.23
N ASN A 93 -11.55 -2.02 1.90
CA ASN A 93 -11.89 -1.67 3.28
C ASN A 93 -10.73 -1.92 4.26
N ALA A 94 -10.03 -3.06 4.14
CA ALA A 94 -8.88 -3.37 4.97
C ALA A 94 -7.69 -2.44 4.68
N PHE A 95 -7.43 -2.15 3.40
CA PHE A 95 -6.40 -1.24 2.95
C PHE A 95 -6.64 0.17 3.49
N GLU A 96 -7.83 0.72 3.30
CA GLU A 96 -8.22 2.06 3.77
C GLU A 96 -8.07 2.21 5.28
N LYS A 97 -8.58 1.21 6.02
CA LYS A 97 -8.45 1.17 7.48
C LYS A 97 -6.98 1.17 7.90
N GLN A 98 -6.14 0.33 7.29
CA GLN A 98 -4.71 0.26 7.61
C GLN A 98 -3.93 1.50 7.20
N LEU A 99 -4.26 2.09 6.05
CA LEU A 99 -3.63 3.29 5.53
C LEU A 99 -3.88 4.49 6.47
N LYS A 100 -5.15 4.74 6.79
CA LYS A 100 -5.57 5.80 7.73
C LYS A 100 -5.05 5.56 9.14
N GLY A 101 -5.09 4.31 9.59
CA GLY A 101 -4.52 3.89 10.88
C GLY A 101 -3.01 4.15 10.96
N SER A 102 -2.27 3.82 9.90
CA SER A 102 -0.83 4.06 9.80
C SER A 102 -0.50 5.55 9.85
N PHE A 103 -1.25 6.40 9.13
CA PHE A 103 -1.05 7.85 9.20
C PHE A 103 -1.28 8.38 10.62
N ARG A 104 -2.40 8.00 11.27
CA ARG A 104 -2.70 8.41 12.64
C ARG A 104 -1.67 7.92 13.66
N TYR A 105 -1.14 6.71 13.46
CA TYR A 105 -0.06 6.18 14.29
C TYR A 105 1.18 7.10 14.22
N TRP A 106 1.61 7.47 13.02
CA TRP A 106 2.78 8.34 12.85
C TRP A 106 2.55 9.78 13.32
N ILE A 107 1.33 10.30 13.25
CA ILE A 107 0.97 11.58 13.89
C ILE A 107 1.27 11.51 15.39
N THR A 108 0.79 10.46 16.06
CA THR A 108 1.03 10.25 17.49
C THR A 108 2.51 10.07 17.80
N GLN A 109 3.23 9.23 17.04
CA GLN A 109 4.66 8.97 17.29
C GLN A 109 5.54 10.22 17.06
N ASN A 110 5.16 11.10 16.13
CA ASN A 110 5.94 12.28 15.80
C ASN A 110 5.52 13.52 16.61
N GLU A 111 4.44 13.46 17.39
CA GLU A 111 3.90 14.57 18.20
C GLU A 111 3.74 15.89 17.40
N THR A 112 3.43 15.77 16.11
CA THR A 112 3.47 16.90 15.16
C THR A 112 2.12 17.59 15.00
N LEU A 113 1.03 16.86 15.20
CA LEU A 113 -0.36 17.33 15.09
C LEU A 113 -1.23 16.61 16.14
N THR A 114 -2.37 17.18 16.48
CA THR A 114 -3.39 16.47 17.29
C THR A 114 -4.16 15.45 16.45
N GLN A 115 -4.91 14.55 17.11
CA GLN A 115 -5.76 13.59 16.40
C GLN A 115 -6.98 14.24 15.73
N GLU A 116 -7.44 15.38 16.23
CA GLU A 116 -8.44 16.23 15.59
C GLU A 116 -7.88 16.80 14.28
N GLN A 117 -6.68 17.38 14.32
CA GLN A 117 -6.02 17.87 13.11
C GLN A 117 -5.78 16.74 12.10
N ALA A 118 -5.33 15.56 12.55
CA ALA A 118 -5.17 14.40 11.68
C ALA A 118 -6.49 13.98 11.00
N THR A 119 -7.64 14.22 11.63
CA THR A 119 -8.96 13.94 11.03
C THR A 119 -9.21 14.81 9.81
N GLU A 120 -8.81 16.09 9.84
CA GLU A 120 -8.93 16.97 8.67
C GLU A 120 -8.07 16.51 7.48
N TYR A 121 -6.86 16.00 7.75
CA TYR A 121 -6.02 15.39 6.71
C TYR A 121 -6.66 14.13 6.12
N VAL A 122 -7.32 13.31 6.94
CA VAL A 122 -8.05 12.12 6.47
C VAL A 122 -9.26 12.53 5.62
N HIS A 123 -10.00 13.58 6.00
CA HIS A 123 -11.08 14.11 5.18
C HIS A 123 -10.58 14.67 3.84
N SER A 124 -9.42 15.33 3.83
CA SER A 124 -8.78 15.80 2.60
C SER A 124 -8.38 14.62 1.70
N TYR A 125 -7.82 13.56 2.27
CA TYR A 125 -7.56 12.29 1.58
C TYR A 125 -8.84 11.71 0.95
N ASP A 126 -9.93 11.60 1.71
CA ASP A 126 -11.18 10.99 1.25
C ASP A 126 -11.81 11.75 0.06
N ARG A 127 -11.69 13.09 0.04
CA ARG A 127 -12.11 13.90 -1.11
C ARG A 127 -11.19 13.70 -2.31
N CYS A 128 -9.90 13.50 -2.05
CA CYS A 128 -8.88 13.45 -3.09
C CYS A 128 -8.80 12.11 -3.82
N VAL A 129 -9.15 11.04 -3.12
CA VAL A 129 -8.92 9.68 -3.58
C VAL A 129 -10.23 8.90 -3.51
N PRO A 130 -11.24 9.28 -4.32
CA PRO A 130 -12.57 8.68 -4.21
C PRO A 130 -12.64 7.23 -4.69
N ASP A 131 -11.75 6.85 -5.61
CA ASP A 131 -11.81 5.59 -6.34
C ASP A 131 -10.48 4.83 -6.34
N ALA A 132 -10.54 3.57 -6.78
CA ALA A 132 -9.40 2.69 -6.97
C ALA A 132 -9.46 1.93 -8.31
N THR A 133 -8.30 1.68 -8.92
CA THR A 133 -8.15 0.83 -10.12
C THR A 133 -7.03 -0.19 -9.93
N PHE A 134 -7.18 -1.36 -10.56
CA PHE A 134 -6.23 -2.47 -10.47
C PHE A 134 -5.65 -2.81 -11.85
N TYR A 135 -4.32 -2.85 -11.94
CA TYR A 135 -3.61 -3.18 -13.18
C TYR A 135 -2.65 -4.36 -13.00
N GLN A 136 -2.55 -5.22 -14.02
CA GLN A 136 -1.58 -6.29 -14.06
C GLN A 136 -0.19 -5.74 -14.43
N ARG A 137 0.54 -5.27 -13.42
CA ARG A 137 1.90 -4.76 -13.58
C ARG A 137 2.68 -4.92 -12.29
N SER A 138 3.97 -5.23 -12.40
CA SER A 138 4.89 -5.25 -11.25
C SER A 138 6.03 -4.26 -11.49
N ASP A 139 6.71 -3.86 -10.43
CA ASP A 139 7.96 -3.11 -10.50
C ASP A 139 9.06 -3.87 -9.77
N ARG A 140 10.20 -4.09 -10.45
CA ARG A 140 11.30 -4.91 -9.90
C ARG A 140 11.93 -4.27 -8.66
N SER A 141 12.02 -2.93 -8.62
CA SER A 141 12.60 -2.21 -7.49
C SER A 141 11.66 -2.20 -6.28
N VAL A 142 10.35 -2.10 -6.49
CA VAL A 142 9.37 -2.24 -5.40
C VAL A 142 9.38 -3.67 -4.88
N MET A 143 9.42 -4.65 -5.80
CA MET A 143 9.36 -6.07 -5.44
C MET A 143 10.56 -6.56 -4.62
N SER A 144 11.76 -5.97 -4.78
CA SER A 144 12.88 -6.31 -3.89
C SER A 144 12.60 -5.92 -2.45
N HIS A 145 12.00 -4.74 -2.22
CA HIS A 145 11.61 -4.28 -0.89
C HIS A 145 10.42 -5.08 -0.33
N ILE A 146 9.41 -5.39 -1.17
CA ILE A 146 8.30 -6.28 -0.76
C ILE A 146 8.84 -7.63 -0.28
N LYS A 147 9.80 -8.22 -1.00
CA LYS A 147 10.38 -9.52 -0.61
C LYS A 147 11.09 -9.48 0.74
N GLU A 148 11.76 -8.37 1.06
CA GLU A 148 12.37 -8.17 2.37
C GLU A 148 11.31 -8.08 3.48
N VAL A 149 10.22 -7.34 3.26
CA VAL A 149 9.08 -7.29 4.20
C VAL A 149 8.44 -8.68 4.36
N VAL A 150 8.29 -9.43 3.27
CA VAL A 150 7.80 -10.82 3.31
C VAL A 150 8.70 -11.69 4.17
N TRP A 151 10.02 -11.60 4.03
CA TRP A 151 10.96 -12.38 4.83
C TRP A 151 10.82 -12.10 6.34
N HIS A 152 10.65 -10.83 6.73
CA HIS A 152 10.36 -10.47 8.12
C HIS A 152 9.00 -10.98 8.60
N LEU A 153 7.97 -10.92 7.76
CA LEU A 153 6.64 -11.43 8.07
C LEU A 153 6.67 -12.95 8.26
N GLU A 154 7.37 -13.66 7.38
CA GLU A 154 7.58 -15.11 7.46
C GLU A 154 8.28 -15.50 8.75
N SER A 155 9.32 -14.77 9.15
CA SER A 155 10.01 -14.99 10.42
C SER A 155 9.07 -14.82 11.61
N LEU A 156 8.32 -13.71 11.66
CA LEU A 156 7.41 -13.41 12.77
C LEU A 156 6.28 -14.45 12.89
N VAL A 157 5.63 -14.79 11.77
CA VAL A 157 4.57 -15.81 11.71
C VAL A 157 5.14 -17.20 12.03
N SER A 158 6.42 -17.45 11.71
CA SER A 158 7.08 -18.72 12.02
C SER A 158 7.28 -18.92 13.51
N ILE A 159 7.71 -17.88 14.23
CA ILE A 159 8.06 -17.95 15.65
C ILE A 159 6.80 -17.94 16.53
N ASN A 160 5.85 -17.03 16.29
CA ASN A 160 4.82 -16.73 17.28
C ASN A 160 3.35 -16.87 16.81
N ASP A 161 3.07 -17.09 15.51
CA ASP A 161 1.71 -17.02 14.93
C ASP A 161 0.95 -15.75 15.41
N THR A 162 1.66 -14.64 15.64
CA THR A 162 1.16 -13.47 16.38
C THR A 162 0.46 -12.43 15.54
N VAL A 163 0.68 -12.39 14.22
CA VAL A 163 0.05 -11.36 13.39
C VAL A 163 -1.38 -11.78 13.05
N LYS A 164 -2.32 -11.35 13.89
CA LYS A 164 -3.71 -11.81 13.84
C LYS A 164 -4.71 -10.68 13.82
N THR A 165 -4.38 -9.55 14.44
CA THR A 165 -5.26 -8.39 14.57
C THR A 165 -4.80 -7.26 13.65
N ASP A 166 -5.70 -6.31 13.37
CA ASP A 166 -5.35 -5.10 12.64
C ASP A 166 -4.25 -4.30 13.34
N MET A 167 -4.21 -4.32 14.68
CA MET A 167 -3.14 -3.66 15.44
C MET A 167 -1.79 -4.35 15.25
N ASP A 168 -1.75 -5.68 15.21
CA ASP A 168 -0.49 -6.41 14.96
C ASP A 168 0.05 -6.09 13.57
N PHE A 169 -0.82 -6.01 12.57
CA PHE A 169 -0.47 -5.63 11.20
C PHE A 169 0.03 -4.19 11.11
N LEU A 170 -0.61 -3.26 11.82
CA LEU A 170 -0.20 -1.86 11.88
C LEU A 170 1.18 -1.73 12.51
N LEU A 171 1.42 -2.37 13.66
CA LEU A 171 2.71 -2.33 14.35
C LEU A 171 3.81 -3.03 13.54
N PHE A 172 3.49 -4.13 12.87
CA PHE A 172 4.40 -4.79 11.95
C PHE A 172 4.80 -3.86 10.80
N GLY A 173 3.82 -3.22 10.14
CA GLY A 173 4.07 -2.26 9.06
C GLY A 173 4.92 -1.07 9.52
N ALA A 174 4.60 -0.50 10.70
CA ALA A 174 5.36 0.58 11.31
C ALA A 174 6.82 0.16 11.57
N THR A 175 7.04 -1.04 12.12
CA THR A 175 8.38 -1.59 12.36
C THR A 175 9.12 -1.84 11.03
N ALA A 176 8.45 -2.42 10.03
CA ALA A 176 9.03 -2.70 8.72
C ALA A 176 9.38 -1.40 7.94
N ALA A 177 8.76 -0.28 8.30
CA ALA A 177 9.05 1.03 7.73
C ALA A 177 10.37 1.63 8.25
N ASP A 178 10.94 1.07 9.31
CA ASP A 178 12.29 1.40 9.79
C ASP A 178 13.39 0.68 9.02
N ILE A 179 13.09 -0.31 8.19
CA ILE A 179 14.11 -0.94 7.35
C ILE A 179 14.65 0.08 6.34
N PRO A 180 15.99 0.28 6.21
CA PRO A 180 16.55 1.22 5.23
C PRO A 180 16.08 0.90 3.81
N ARG A 181 15.59 1.92 3.09
CA ARG A 181 15.10 1.80 1.70
C ARG A 181 15.97 2.61 0.75
N THR A 182 15.97 2.21 -0.52
CA THR A 182 16.55 2.95 -1.63
C THR A 182 15.64 2.83 -2.85
N ARG A 183 15.76 3.76 -3.80
CA ARG A 183 15.15 3.60 -5.12
C ARG A 183 16.23 3.33 -6.16
N LYS A 184 15.82 2.80 -7.31
CA LYS A 184 16.71 2.58 -8.44
C LYS A 184 17.40 3.91 -8.80
N GLY A 185 18.73 3.94 -8.75
CA GLY A 185 19.55 5.11 -9.06
C GLY A 185 19.88 6.01 -7.86
N GLU A 186 19.30 5.76 -6.68
CA GLU A 186 19.64 6.48 -5.45
C GLU A 186 20.72 5.72 -4.66
N THR A 187 21.67 6.45 -4.07
CA THR A 187 22.73 5.90 -3.21
C THR A 187 22.47 6.11 -1.72
N VAL A 188 21.59 7.05 -1.38
CA VAL A 188 21.26 7.42 -0.01
C VAL A 188 20.08 6.59 0.47
N TYR A 189 20.27 5.90 1.59
CA TYR A 189 19.18 5.19 2.26
C TYR A 189 18.22 6.17 2.94
N PHE A 190 16.93 5.87 2.91
CA PHE A 190 15.90 6.59 3.65
C PHE A 190 15.02 5.63 4.47
N ARG A 191 14.27 6.18 5.42
CA ARG A 191 13.26 5.43 6.19
C ARG A 191 11.89 5.63 5.55
N ALA A 192 11.16 4.54 5.31
CA ALA A 192 9.90 4.57 4.58
C ALA A 192 8.84 5.40 5.32
N HIS A 193 8.80 5.32 6.65
CA HIS A 193 7.83 6.06 7.45
C HIS A 193 7.98 7.58 7.29
N LYS A 194 9.21 8.11 7.23
CA LYS A 194 9.45 9.55 7.03
C LYS A 194 8.95 10.00 5.66
N ALA A 195 9.27 9.24 4.62
CA ALA A 195 8.83 9.54 3.26
C ALA A 195 7.30 9.48 3.13
N PHE A 196 6.66 8.46 3.70
CA PHE A 196 5.20 8.30 3.70
C PHE A 196 4.51 9.43 4.46
N TYR A 197 4.99 9.71 5.66
CA TYR A 197 4.42 10.74 6.52
C TYR A 197 4.53 12.13 5.88
N GLN A 198 5.71 12.49 5.38
CA GLN A 198 5.91 13.76 4.67
C GLN A 198 5.06 13.85 3.40
N TYR A 199 4.95 12.76 2.65
CA TYR A 199 4.09 12.71 1.47
C TYR A 199 2.63 13.01 1.84
N TRP A 200 2.11 12.37 2.89
CA TRP A 200 0.73 12.59 3.34
C TRP A 200 0.49 14.04 3.75
N LEU A 201 1.37 14.59 4.58
CA LEU A 201 1.25 15.97 5.06
C LEU A 201 1.27 17.00 3.93
N ASN A 202 2.09 16.76 2.91
CA ASN A 202 2.20 17.69 1.78
C ASN A 202 1.03 17.56 0.81
N THR A 203 0.52 16.35 0.60
CA THR A 203 -0.47 16.06 -0.43
C THR A 203 -1.89 16.33 0.04
N PHE A 204 -2.20 15.98 1.28
CA PHE A 204 -3.55 16.03 1.84
C PHE A 204 -3.70 17.13 2.90
N LYS A 205 -2.87 18.18 2.81
CA LYS A 205 -3.02 19.36 3.66
C LYS A 205 -4.44 19.93 3.52
N PRO A 206 -5.19 20.14 4.61
CA PRO A 206 -6.48 20.78 4.54
C PRO A 206 -6.36 22.21 4.00
N GLU A 207 -7.24 22.58 3.07
CA GLU A 207 -7.45 23.96 2.66
C GLU A 207 -8.35 24.61 3.72
N TYR A 208 -7.87 25.68 4.34
CA TYR A 208 -8.62 26.53 5.28
C TYR A 208 -8.93 27.86 4.62
#